data_AF-A0A8T5HX19-F1
#
_entry.id   AF-A0A8T5HX19-F1
#
_cell.length_a   1.000
_cell.length_b   1.000
_cell.length_c   1.000
_cell.angle_alpha   90.00
_cell.angle_beta   90.00
_cell.angle_gamma   90.00
#
_symmetry.space_group_name_H-M   'P 1'
#
loop_
_entity.id
_entity.type
_entity.pdbx_description
1 polymer ?
#
loop_
_entity_poly.entity_id
_entity_poly.type
_entity_poly.pdbx_seq_one_letter_code
_entity_poly.pdbx_strand_id
1 'polypeptide(L)'
;MENNLSFGQKSLLFILYSLLILMVIFSIGAMKNTDKSGYDNCIQKKCIAKGEDFCQKFREVNNCCLGAGGHVAQSNNGYICVFE
;
A
#
# COMPACT_ATOMS: atom_id res chain seq x y z
N MET A 1 -38.38 14.25 -14.56
CA MET A 1 -37.97 13.41 -13.41
C MET A 1 -37.57 14.37 -12.31
N GLU A 2 -38.48 14.69 -11.40
CA GLU A 2 -38.26 15.67 -10.33
C GLU A 2 -37.24 15.12 -9.34
N ASN A 3 -36.02 15.66 -9.36
CA ASN A 3 -34.97 15.33 -8.41
C ASN A 3 -35.20 16.06 -7.07
N ASN A 4 -36.32 15.78 -6.40
CA ASN A 4 -36.60 16.28 -5.05
C ASN A 4 -35.98 15.36 -4.01
N LEU A 5 -34.65 15.20 -4.07
CA LEU A 5 -33.90 14.58 -2.99
C LEU A 5 -34.08 15.41 -1.72
N SER A 6 -34.57 14.76 -0.66
CA SER A 6 -34.64 15.33 0.69
C SER A 6 -33.26 15.83 1.11
N PHE A 7 -33.22 16.89 1.94
CA PHE A 7 -31.99 17.48 2.43
C PHE A 7 -31.01 16.42 2.99
N GLY A 8 -31.53 15.43 3.72
CA GLY A 8 -30.74 14.32 4.24
C GLY A 8 -30.13 13.44 3.14
N GLN A 9 -30.87 13.16 2.07
CA GLN A 9 -30.37 12.37 0.95
C GLN A 9 -29.33 13.13 0.13
N LYS A 10 -29.49 14.45 -0.05
CA LYS A 10 -28.48 15.31 -0.68
C LYS A 10 -27.18 15.33 0.13
N SER A 11 -27.27 15.44 1.45
CA SER A 11 -26.11 15.44 2.33
C SER A 11 -25.39 14.09 2.32
N LEU A 12 -26.14 12.98 2.34
CA LEU A 12 -25.58 11.63 2.22
C LEU A 12 -24.87 11.42 0.87
N LEU A 13 -25.47 11.90 -0.22
CA LEU A 13 -24.88 11.82 -1.55
C LEU A 13 -23.54 12.56 -1.62
N PHE A 14 -23.48 13.76 -1.01
CA PHE A 14 -22.25 14.54 -0.94
C PHE A 14 -21.14 13.81 -0.15
N ILE A 15 -21.49 13.19 0.97
CA ILE A 15 -20.55 12.38 1.77
C ILE A 15 -20.04 11.20 0.94
N LEU A 16 -20.94 10.48 0.25
CA LEU A 16 -20.57 9.35 -0.60
C LEU A 16 -19.60 9.76 -1.71
N TYR A 17 -19.86 10.88 -2.39
CA TYR A 17 -18.94 11.40 -3.40
C TYR A 17 -17.59 11.80 -2.82
N SER A 18 -17.57 12.42 -1.63
CA SER A 18 -16.34 12.78 -0.95
C SER A 18 -15.51 11.54 -0.58
N LEU A 19 -16.16 10.48 -0.10
CA LEU A 19 -15.52 9.20 0.21
C LEU A 19 -14.96 8.52 -1.05
N LEU A 20 -15.70 8.57 -2.15
CA LEU A 20 -15.23 8.06 -3.45
C LEU A 20 -13.98 8.82 -3.92
N ILE A 21 -13.99 10.15 -3.84
CA ILE A 21 -12.83 10.98 -4.21
C ILE A 21 -11.63 10.65 -3.31
N LEU A 22 -11.85 10.52 -1.99
CA LEU A 22 -10.82 10.10 -1.05
C LEU A 22 -10.23 8.74 -1.43
N MET A 23 -11.06 7.74 -1.72
CA MET A 23 -10.59 6.42 -2.17
C MET A 23 -9.71 6.53 -3.42
N VAL A 24 -10.12 7.29 -4.43
CA VAL A 24 -9.33 7.48 -5.66
C VAL A 24 -7.97 8.10 -5.36
N ILE A 25 -7.92 9.15 -4.52
CA ILE A 25 -6.67 9.80 -4.11
C ILE A 25 -5.76 8.81 -3.37
N PHE A 26 -6.32 8.05 -2.42
CA PHE A 26 -5.57 7.04 -1.67
C PHE A 26 -5.05 5.93 -2.58
N SER A 27 -5.84 5.45 -3.54
CA SER A 27 -5.42 4.44 -4.52
C SER A 27 -4.25 4.93 -5.36
N ILE A 28 -4.31 6.15 -5.89
CA ILE A 28 -3.21 6.75 -6.67
C ILE A 28 -1.96 6.95 -5.79
N GLY A 29 -2.14 7.37 -4.54
CA GLY A 29 -1.05 7.51 -3.58
C GLY A 29 -0.38 6.19 -3.23
N ALA A 30 -1.16 5.12 -3.06
CA ALA A 30 -0.66 3.78 -2.77
C ALA A 30 0.16 3.20 -3.94
N MET A 31 -0.26 3.48 -5.19
CA MET A 31 0.47 3.06 -6.40
C MET A 31 1.88 3.66 -6.52
N LYS A 32 2.18 4.78 -5.84
CA LYS A 32 3.53 5.36 -5.86
C LYS A 32 4.57 4.53 -5.09
N ASN A 33 4.15 3.62 -4.22
CA ASN A 33 5.05 2.77 -3.44
C ASN A 33 4.99 1.30 -3.89
N THR A 34 4.27 0.98 -4.96
CA THR A 34 4.20 -0.38 -5.51
C THR A 34 5.29 -0.61 -6.54
N ASP A 35 6.54 -0.57 -6.09
CA ASP A 35 7.71 -0.87 -6.91
C ASP A 35 8.93 -1.22 -6.04
N LYS A 36 10.06 -1.46 -6.69
CA LYS A 36 11.33 -1.74 -6.00
C LYS A 36 11.74 -0.64 -5.02
N SER A 37 11.44 0.63 -5.31
CA SER A 37 11.76 1.74 -4.41
C SER A 37 10.93 1.68 -3.12
N GLY A 38 9.65 1.30 -3.21
CA GLY A 38 8.79 1.08 -2.05
C GLY A 38 9.29 -0.05 -1.15
N TYR A 39 9.74 -1.15 -1.76
CA TYR A 39 10.35 -2.27 -1.03
C TYR A 39 11.66 -1.87 -0.33
N ASP A 40 12.59 -1.25 -1.06
CA ASP A 40 13.90 -0.86 -0.54
C ASP A 40 13.74 0.14 0.62
N ASN A 41 12.84 1.13 0.49
CA ASN A 41 12.52 2.06 1.56
C ASN A 41 11.92 1.37 2.80
N CYS A 42 11.06 0.37 2.61
CA CYS A 42 10.46 -0.38 3.70
C CYS A 42 11.51 -1.19 4.47
N ILE A 43 12.39 -1.90 3.75
CA ILE A 43 13.50 -2.66 4.35
C ILE A 43 14.45 -1.73 5.08
N GLN A 44 14.90 -0.65 4.44
CA GLN A 44 15.83 0.30 5.04
C GLN A 44 15.29 0.88 6.35
N LYS A 45 14.02 1.30 6.39
CA LYS A 45 13.38 1.79 7.62
C LYS A 45 13.38 0.75 8.74
N LYS A 46 13.11 -0.52 8.42
CA LYS A 46 13.13 -1.61 9.40
C LYS A 46 14.54 -1.93 9.88
N CYS A 47 15.52 -1.94 8.98
CA CYS A 47 16.92 -2.16 9.34
C CYS A 47 17.44 -1.03 10.26
N ILE A 48 17.15 0.23 9.95
CA ILE A 48 17.53 1.39 10.78
C ILE A 48 16.90 1.30 12.17
N ALA A 49 15.64 0.88 12.27
CA ALA A 49 14.91 0.86 13.54
C ALA A 49 15.29 -0.31 14.46
N LYS A 50 15.67 -1.47 13.90
CA LYS A 50 15.79 -2.73 14.68
C LYS A 50 17.04 -3.58 14.35
N GLY A 51 17.91 -3.11 13.47
CA GLY A 51 19.13 -3.81 13.04
C GLY A 51 18.91 -4.76 11.85
N GLU A 52 20.01 -5.23 11.27
CA GLU A 52 20.02 -6.09 10.07
C GLU A 52 19.34 -7.45 10.30
N ASP A 53 19.60 -8.07 11.46
CA ASP A 53 19.00 -9.36 11.83
C ASP A 53 17.46 -9.33 11.87
N PHE A 54 16.88 -8.16 12.08
CA PHE A 54 15.43 -7.99 12.08
C PHE A 54 14.88 -7.86 10.66
N CYS A 55 15.49 -7.02 9.83
CA CYS A 55 14.96 -6.72 8.50
C CYS A 55 15.18 -7.85 7.49
N GLN A 56 16.14 -8.74 7.71
CA GLN A 56 16.36 -9.94 6.89
C GLN A 56 15.39 -11.10 7.22
N LYS A 57 14.59 -11.00 8.29
CA LYS A 57 13.59 -12.03 8.61
C LYS A 57 12.59 -12.15 7.47
N PHE A 58 12.29 -13.39 7.07
CA PHE A 58 11.30 -13.69 6.04
C PHE A 58 10.01 -12.88 6.19
N ARG A 59 9.47 -12.79 7.41
CA ARG A 59 8.25 -12.03 7.69
C ARG A 59 8.36 -10.56 7.28
N GLU A 60 9.49 -9.91 7.55
CA GLU A 60 9.68 -8.50 7.26
C GLU A 60 9.92 -8.27 5.77
N VAL A 61 10.73 -9.12 5.14
CA VAL A 61 10.93 -9.15 3.68
C VAL A 61 9.61 -9.35 2.96
N ASN A 62 8.81 -10.32 3.39
CA ASN A 62 7.49 -10.62 2.83
C ASN A 62 6.50 -9.48 2.98
N ASN A 63 6.41 -8.88 4.18
CA ASN A 63 5.52 -7.75 4.40
C ASN A 63 5.91 -6.53 3.54
N CYS A 64 7.20 -6.23 3.43
CA CYS A 64 7.67 -5.14 2.58
C CYS A 64 7.44 -5.46 1.10
N CYS A 65 7.66 -6.70 0.68
CA CYS A 65 7.50 -7.10 -0.72
C CYS A 65 6.03 -7.07 -1.17
N LEU A 66 5.13 -7.64 -0.38
CA LEU A 66 3.69 -7.57 -0.64
C LEU A 66 3.16 -6.13 -0.61
N GLY A 67 3.63 -5.31 0.34
CA GLY A 67 3.26 -3.90 0.42
C GLY A 67 3.74 -3.08 -0.78
N ALA A 68 4.81 -3.52 -1.43
CA ALA A 68 5.34 -2.94 -2.66
C ALA A 68 4.77 -3.57 -3.93
N GLY A 69 3.76 -4.44 -3.83
CA GLY A 69 3.13 -5.08 -4.99
C GLY A 69 3.96 -6.18 -5.65
N GLY A 70 5.04 -6.63 -5.01
CA GLY A 70 5.83 -7.78 -5.46
C GLY A 70 5.46 -9.08 -4.73
N HIS A 71 6.11 -10.16 -5.14
CA HIS A 71 6.05 -11.45 -4.45
C HIS A 71 7.45 -11.91 -4.04
N VAL A 72 7.53 -12.64 -2.92
CA VAL A 72 8.82 -13.15 -2.43
C VAL A 72 9.16 -14.45 -3.16
N ALA A 73 10.38 -14.52 -3.69
CA ALA A 73 10.99 -15.74 -4.20
C ALA A 73 12.19 -16.14 -3.33
N GLN A 74 12.44 -17.45 -3.24
CA GLN A 74 13.62 -17.98 -2.57
C GLN A 74 14.79 -18.01 -3.55
N SER A 75 15.93 -17.49 -3.13
CA SER A 75 17.20 -17.51 -3.85
C SER A 75 18.25 -18.25 -3.02
N ASN A 76 19.33 -18.71 -3.65
CA ASN A 76 20.41 -19.46 -2.99
C ASN A 76 21.02 -18.71 -1.78
N ASN A 77 20.91 -17.37 -1.75
CA ASN A 77 21.42 -16.52 -0.68
C ASN A 77 20.33 -15.84 0.18
N GLY A 78 19.08 -16.31 0.13
CA GLY A 78 18.00 -15.79 0.99
C GLY A 78 16.68 -15.53 0.27
N TYR A 79 15.96 -14.48 0.68
CA TYR A 79 14.67 -14.11 0.11
C TYR A 79 14.82 -12.85 -0.74
N ILE A 80 14.28 -12.88 -1.96
CA ILE A 80 14.26 -11.74 -2.88
C ILE A 80 12.82 -11.31 -3.17
N CYS A 81 12.61 -10.01 -3.37
CA CYS A 81 11.33 -9.50 -3.84
C CYS A 81 11.35 -9.38 -5.37
N VAL A 82 10.37 -9.97 -6.03
CA VAL A 82 10.20 -9.95 -7.49
C VAL A 82 8.96 -9.12 -7.82
N PHE A 83 9.09 -8.24 -8.80
CA PHE A 83 8.02 -7.38 -9.31
C PHE A 83 7.69 -7.82 -10.73
N GLU A 84 6.39 -7.95 -11.05
CA GLU A 84 5.90 -8.24 -12.41
C GLU A 84 5.61 -6.96 -13.19
#